data_AF-A0A1Q6V9B5-F1
#
_entry.id   AF-A0A1Q6V9B5-F1
#
_cell.length_a   1.000
_cell.length_b   1.000
_cell.length_c   1.000
_cell.angle_alpha   90.00
_cell.angle_beta   90.00
_cell.angle_gamma   90.00
#
_symmetry.space_group_name_H-M   'P 1'
#
loop_
_entity.id
_entity.type
_entity.pdbx_description
1 polymer ?
#
loop_
_entity_poly.entity_id
_entity_poly.type
_entity_poly.pdbx_seq_one_letter_code
_entity_poly.pdbx_strand_id
1 'polypeptide(L)'
;MSLEQLSYLAQIAGSIGVILSLVFVGLQIRQNTAALRRNEHNSTMAQWTVVRMAIAGNRDVAELMTAGLRGESAMDAADQLRLEQFLAEHAWAAFHIWDRTQRGVFPKGTFELTAGPLLSGLLRTTRGGAWWRSAKKAGFIPEFLRTSTLCSPRLKAKHQA
;
A
#
# COMPACT_ATOMS: atom_id res chain seq x y z
N MET A 1 44.85 -21.84 -41.23
CA MET A 1 44.23 -22.08 -39.90
C MET A 1 43.80 -23.53 -39.84
N SER A 2 44.07 -24.24 -38.74
CA SER A 2 43.53 -25.58 -38.51
C SER A 2 42.08 -25.49 -38.01
N LEU A 3 41.30 -26.57 -38.18
CA LEU A 3 39.94 -26.67 -37.62
C LEU A 3 39.93 -26.48 -36.09
N GLU A 4 40.99 -26.91 -35.42
CA GLU A 4 41.17 -26.75 -33.98
C GLU A 4 41.31 -25.26 -33.58
N GLN A 5 42.13 -24.50 -34.31
CA GLN A 5 42.27 -23.05 -34.09
C GLN A 5 40.94 -22.31 -34.32
N LEU A 6 40.16 -22.74 -35.30
CA LEU A 6 38.84 -22.19 -35.58
C LEU A 6 37.83 -22.51 -34.45
N SER A 7 37.90 -23.72 -33.89
CA SER A 7 37.12 -24.13 -32.72
C SER A 7 37.44 -23.27 -31.49
N TYR A 8 38.72 -23.03 -31.19
CA TYR A 8 39.11 -22.16 -30.08
C TYR A 8 38.59 -20.72 -30.25
N LEU A 9 38.67 -20.17 -31.47
CA LEU A 9 38.12 -18.85 -31.76
C LEU A 9 36.60 -18.79 -31.55
N ALA A 10 35.87 -19.81 -32.01
CA ALA A 10 34.42 -19.92 -31.82
C ALA A 10 34.03 -20.03 -30.34
N GLN A 11 34.80 -20.78 -29.54
CA GLN A 11 34.56 -20.90 -28.10
C GLN A 11 34.80 -19.59 -27.36
N ILE A 12 35.88 -18.85 -27.70
CA ILE A 12 36.14 -17.52 -27.14
C ILE A 12 35.01 -16.56 -27.50
N ALA A 13 34.62 -16.51 -28.78
CA ALA A 13 33.53 -15.66 -29.25
C ALA A 13 32.19 -16.02 -28.57
N GLY A 14 31.89 -17.31 -28.44
CA GLY A 14 30.71 -17.80 -27.73
C GLY A 14 30.70 -17.39 -26.26
N SER A 15 31.84 -17.54 -25.57
CA SER A 15 31.99 -17.17 -24.16
C SER A 15 31.80 -15.66 -23.94
N ILE A 16 32.39 -14.83 -24.82
CA ILE A 16 32.16 -13.38 -24.83
C ILE A 16 30.68 -13.08 -25.06
N GLY A 17 30.04 -13.76 -26.01
CA GLY A 17 28.60 -13.61 -26.28
C GLY A 17 27.73 -13.90 -25.05
N VAL A 18 28.03 -14.96 -24.30
CA VAL A 18 27.34 -15.28 -23.04
C VAL A 18 27.54 -14.18 -22.00
N ILE A 19 28.78 -13.71 -21.79
CA ILE A 19 29.08 -12.63 -20.84
C ILE A 19 28.31 -11.36 -21.19
N LEU A 20 28.35 -10.93 -22.45
CA LEU A 20 27.62 -9.76 -22.92
C LEU A 20 26.10 -9.93 -22.74
N SER A 21 25.57 -11.13 -22.99
CA SER A 21 24.16 -11.45 -22.77
C SER A 21 23.77 -11.33 -21.30
N LEU A 22 24.59 -11.83 -20.37
CA LEU A 22 24.34 -11.72 -18.94
C LEU A 22 24.38 -10.26 -18.45
N VAL A 23 25.35 -9.46 -18.94
CA VAL A 23 25.41 -8.02 -18.65
C VAL A 23 24.14 -7.33 -19.12
N PHE A 24 23.71 -7.61 -20.36
CA PHE A 24 22.49 -7.05 -20.93
C PHE A 24 21.24 -7.42 -20.12
N VAL A 25 21.10 -8.69 -19.71
CA VAL A 25 19.99 -9.14 -18.84
C VAL A 25 20.03 -8.43 -17.48
N GLY A 26 21.20 -8.30 -16.86
CA GLY A 26 21.35 -7.58 -15.59
C GLY A 26 20.92 -6.12 -15.69
N LEU A 27 21.29 -5.43 -16.78
CA LEU A 27 20.85 -4.06 -17.06
C LEU A 27 19.33 -3.98 -17.29
N GLN A 28 18.76 -4.91 -18.06
CA GLN A 28 17.32 -4.98 -18.28
C GLN A 28 16.54 -5.18 -16.99
N ILE A 29 16.95 -6.11 -16.12
CA ILE A 29 16.30 -6.35 -14.82
C ILE A 29 16.32 -5.09 -13.96
N ARG A 30 17.45 -4.37 -13.93
CA ARG A 30 17.58 -3.11 -13.18
C ARG A 30 16.62 -2.04 -13.70
N GLN A 31 16.54 -1.86 -15.02
CA GLN A 31 15.63 -0.89 -15.64
C GLN A 31 14.17 -1.26 -15.43
N ASN A 32 13.81 -2.55 -15.61
CA ASN A 32 12.47 -3.07 -15.40
C ASN A 32 12.01 -2.87 -13.95
N THR A 33 12.88 -3.16 -12.98
CA THR A 33 12.60 -2.93 -11.55
C THR A 33 12.33 -1.46 -11.25
N ALA A 34 13.09 -0.54 -11.86
CA ALA A 34 12.87 0.90 -11.70
C ALA A 34 11.55 1.38 -12.34
N ALA A 35 11.13 0.76 -13.44
CA ALA A 35 9.83 1.04 -14.07
C ALA A 35 8.67 0.50 -13.22
N LEU A 36 8.78 -0.73 -12.71
CA LEU A 36 7.78 -1.34 -11.82
C LEU A 36 7.55 -0.49 -10.56
N ARG A 37 8.61 -0.01 -9.90
CA ARG A 37 8.48 0.87 -8.73
C ARG A 37 7.68 2.15 -9.03
N ARG A 38 7.88 2.75 -10.21
CA ARG A 38 7.14 3.94 -10.65
C ARG A 38 5.67 3.60 -10.93
N ASN A 39 5.40 2.49 -11.60
CA ASN A 39 4.04 2.02 -11.85
C ASN A 39 3.27 1.74 -10.55
N GLU A 40 3.90 1.11 -9.56
CA GLU A 40 3.29 0.88 -8.24
C GLU A 40 2.95 2.19 -7.50
N HIS A 41 3.82 3.21 -7.62
CA HIS A 41 3.56 4.53 -7.07
C HIS A 41 2.35 5.19 -7.76
N ASN A 42 2.30 5.15 -9.09
CA ASN A 42 1.18 5.69 -9.87
C ASN A 42 -0.13 4.95 -9.57
N SER A 43 -0.10 3.63 -9.47
CA SER A 43 -1.27 2.80 -9.13
C SER A 43 -1.82 3.15 -7.75
N THR A 44 -0.93 3.28 -6.76
CA THR A 44 -1.32 3.70 -5.40
C THR A 44 -1.90 5.12 -5.39
N MET A 45 -1.31 6.05 -6.15
CA MET A 45 -1.83 7.41 -6.26
C MET A 45 -3.21 7.45 -6.95
N ALA A 46 -3.42 6.64 -7.98
CA ALA A 46 -4.71 6.54 -8.66
C ALA A 46 -5.82 6.05 -7.71
N GLN A 47 -5.56 4.99 -6.93
CA GLN A 47 -6.50 4.48 -5.93
C GLN A 47 -6.89 5.57 -4.91
N TRP A 48 -5.90 6.27 -4.36
CA TRP A 48 -6.17 7.36 -3.41
C TRP A 48 -6.85 8.58 -4.03
N THR A 49 -6.60 8.86 -5.31
CA THR A 49 -7.27 9.96 -6.01
C THR A 49 -8.76 9.71 -6.17
N VAL A 50 -9.19 8.47 -6.47
CA VAL A 50 -10.63 8.13 -6.52
C VAL A 50 -11.30 8.44 -5.19
N VAL A 51 -10.70 7.99 -4.09
CA VAL A 51 -11.19 8.25 -2.73
C VAL A 51 -11.25 9.76 -2.43
N ARG A 52 -10.17 10.50 -2.71
CA ARG A 52 -10.13 11.95 -2.47
C ARG A 52 -11.16 12.70 -3.31
N MET A 53 -11.35 12.32 -4.56
CA MET A 53 -12.33 12.95 -5.45
C MET A 53 -13.76 12.64 -5.02
N ALA A 54 -14.03 11.44 -4.49
CA ALA A 54 -15.34 11.13 -3.92
C ALA A 54 -15.70 12.05 -2.73
N ILE A 55 -14.71 12.41 -1.89
CA ILE A 55 -14.92 13.36 -0.79
C ILE A 55 -15.02 14.80 -1.32
N ALA A 56 -14.07 15.22 -2.16
CA ALA A 56 -13.97 16.61 -2.61
C ALA A 56 -15.12 17.01 -3.55
N GLY A 57 -15.62 16.07 -4.35
CA GLY A 57 -16.68 16.30 -5.33
C GLY A 57 -18.09 16.06 -4.80
N ASN A 58 -18.27 15.55 -3.58
CA ASN A 58 -19.58 15.23 -3.04
C ASN A 58 -19.69 15.67 -1.57
N ARG A 59 -20.53 16.69 -1.33
CA ARG A 59 -20.76 17.27 0.00
C ARG A 59 -21.28 16.24 1.00
N ASP A 60 -22.22 15.38 0.60
CA ASP A 60 -22.82 14.39 1.50
C ASP A 60 -21.76 13.39 2.00
N VAL A 61 -20.84 12.99 1.10
CA VAL A 61 -19.68 12.15 1.47
C VAL A 61 -18.73 12.89 2.40
N ALA A 62 -18.49 14.18 2.18
CA ALA A 62 -17.67 14.99 3.09
C ALA A 62 -18.30 15.15 4.48
N GLU A 63 -19.62 15.33 4.56
CA GLU A 63 -20.36 15.40 5.84
C GLU A 63 -20.33 14.05 6.57
N LEU A 64 -20.50 12.95 5.85
CA LEU A 64 -20.35 11.58 6.38
C LEU A 64 -18.93 11.35 6.94
N MET A 65 -17.90 11.80 6.21
CA MET A 65 -16.48 11.69 6.60
C MET A 65 -16.03 12.72 7.66
N THR A 66 -16.92 13.61 8.10
CA THR A 66 -16.63 14.59 9.16
C THR A 66 -17.54 14.35 10.37
N ALA A 67 -18.77 14.87 10.34
CA ALA A 67 -19.73 14.74 11.43
C ALA A 67 -20.19 13.29 11.63
N GLY A 68 -20.37 12.52 10.53
CA GLY A 68 -20.72 11.10 10.60
C GLY A 68 -19.70 10.28 11.38
N LEU A 69 -18.42 10.36 11.02
CA LEU A 69 -17.32 9.66 11.72
C LEU A 69 -17.23 9.99 13.22
N ARG A 70 -17.50 11.24 13.59
CA ARG A 70 -17.48 11.69 14.99
C ARG A 70 -18.72 11.27 15.78
N GLY A 71 -19.77 10.83 15.09
CA GLY A 71 -21.05 10.48 15.70
C GLY A 71 -21.92 11.70 16.00
N GLU A 72 -21.64 12.83 15.35
CA GLU A 72 -22.36 14.10 15.51
C GLU A 72 -23.65 14.15 14.66
N SER A 73 -23.81 13.19 13.74
CA SER A 73 -24.99 13.05 12.87
C SER A 73 -25.66 11.69 13.08
N ALA A 74 -26.99 11.69 13.03
CA ALA A 74 -27.77 10.46 12.86
C ALA A 74 -27.42 9.84 11.50
N MET A 75 -27.38 8.52 11.44
CA MET A 75 -27.12 7.78 10.20
C MET A 75 -28.16 6.69 10.06
N ASP A 76 -28.75 6.61 8.88
CA ASP A 76 -29.56 5.47 8.50
C ASP A 76 -28.68 4.27 8.09
N ALA A 77 -29.33 3.18 7.67
CA ALA A 77 -28.62 1.99 7.25
C ALA A 77 -27.78 2.19 5.97
N ALA A 78 -28.22 3.07 5.06
CA ALA A 78 -27.51 3.32 3.81
C ALA A 78 -26.24 4.13 4.05
N ASP A 79 -26.32 5.16 4.91
CA ASP A 79 -25.16 5.93 5.33
C ASP A 79 -24.18 5.08 6.13
N GLN A 80 -24.69 4.19 7.00
CA GLN A 80 -23.85 3.24 7.72
C GLN A 80 -23.07 2.35 6.75
N LEU A 81 -23.74 1.77 5.75
CA LEU A 81 -23.06 0.96 4.72
C LEU A 81 -22.01 1.77 3.97
N ARG A 82 -22.34 2.99 3.52
CA ARG A 82 -21.41 3.87 2.81
C ARG A 82 -20.18 4.17 3.64
N LEU A 83 -20.37 4.52 4.91
CA LEU A 83 -19.27 4.84 5.81
C LEU A 83 -18.36 3.63 6.04
N GLU A 84 -18.95 2.44 6.26
CA GLU A 84 -18.18 1.21 6.47
C GLU A 84 -17.39 0.80 5.23
N GLN A 85 -17.96 0.95 4.03
CA GLN A 85 -17.22 0.74 2.77
C GLN A 85 -16.06 1.72 2.64
N PHE A 86 -16.30 2.99 2.96
CA PHE A 86 -15.26 4.00 2.90
C PHE A 86 -14.11 3.70 3.87
N LEU A 87 -14.44 3.33 5.11
CA LEU A 87 -13.46 2.93 6.13
C LEU A 87 -12.69 1.67 5.72
N ALA A 88 -13.36 0.68 5.13
CA ALA A 88 -12.73 -0.53 4.61
C ALA A 88 -11.71 -0.20 3.54
N GLU A 89 -12.06 0.65 2.57
CA GLU A 89 -11.14 1.03 1.49
C GLU A 89 -9.93 1.84 2.01
N HIS A 90 -10.13 2.71 3.01
CA HIS A 90 -9.00 3.40 3.64
C HIS A 90 -8.06 2.44 4.35
N ALA A 91 -8.60 1.44 5.05
CA ALA A 91 -7.81 0.43 5.75
C ALA A 91 -7.04 -0.45 4.76
N TRP A 92 -7.68 -0.89 3.67
CA TRP A 92 -7.03 -1.67 2.62
C TRP A 92 -5.95 -0.89 1.88
N ALA A 93 -6.23 0.36 1.50
CA ALA A 93 -5.24 1.23 0.87
C ALA A 93 -4.02 1.46 1.79
N ALA A 94 -4.26 1.67 3.08
CA ALA A 94 -3.19 1.80 4.07
C ALA A 94 -2.38 0.50 4.25
N PHE A 95 -3.06 -0.65 4.28
CA PHE A 95 -2.41 -1.96 4.33
C PHE A 95 -1.50 -2.20 3.12
N HIS A 96 -1.99 -1.92 1.91
CA HIS A 96 -1.18 -2.12 0.70
C HIS A 96 0.06 -1.22 0.66
N ILE A 97 -0.04 0.03 1.14
CA ILE A 97 1.14 0.91 1.28
C ILE A 97 2.12 0.35 2.31
N TRP A 98 1.62 -0.14 3.44
CA TRP A 98 2.44 -0.77 4.47
C TRP A 98 3.16 -2.02 3.92
N ASP A 99 2.45 -2.96 3.28
CA ASP A 99 3.02 -4.21 2.75
C ASP A 99 4.06 -3.93 1.66
N ARG A 100 3.78 -3.01 0.73
CA ARG A 100 4.76 -2.56 -0.29
C ARG A 100 5.99 -1.90 0.32
N THR A 101 5.83 -1.19 1.45
CA THR A 101 6.97 -0.62 2.19
C THR A 101 7.81 -1.72 2.83
N GLN A 102 7.19 -2.72 3.45
CA GLN A 102 7.92 -3.86 4.03
C GLN A 102 8.70 -4.66 2.97
N ARG A 103 8.12 -4.81 1.78
CA ARG A 103 8.75 -5.52 0.64
C ARG A 103 9.82 -4.70 -0.09
N GLY A 104 10.10 -3.46 0.34
CA GLY A 104 11.07 -2.58 -0.30
C GLY A 104 10.68 -2.08 -1.68
N VAL A 105 9.40 -2.18 -2.05
CA VAL A 105 8.84 -1.55 -3.26
C VAL A 105 8.81 -0.03 -3.06
N PHE A 106 8.39 0.41 -1.88
CA PHE A 106 8.51 1.79 -1.44
C PHE A 106 9.69 2.00 -0.50
N PRO A 107 10.26 3.21 -0.46
CA PRO A 107 11.27 3.56 0.54
C PRO A 107 10.78 3.32 1.97
N LYS A 108 11.69 2.92 2.86
CA LYS A 108 11.39 2.79 4.30
C LYS A 108 10.80 4.10 4.84
N GLY A 109 9.80 4.02 5.71
CA GLY A 109 9.11 5.19 6.26
C GLY A 109 7.95 5.73 5.42
N THR A 110 7.72 5.20 4.21
CA THR A 110 6.64 5.69 3.33
C THR A 110 5.27 5.58 4.00
N PHE A 111 4.99 4.46 4.67
CA PHE A 111 3.73 4.27 5.40
C PHE A 111 3.56 5.31 6.51
N GLU A 112 4.57 5.50 7.35
CA GLU A 112 4.57 6.41 8.50
C GLU A 112 4.41 7.88 8.08
N LEU A 113 4.89 8.26 6.90
CA LEU A 113 4.76 9.61 6.36
C LEU A 113 3.45 9.86 5.62
N THR A 114 2.72 8.80 5.22
CA THR A 114 1.56 8.93 4.32
C THR A 114 0.30 8.28 4.89
N ALA A 115 0.10 6.99 4.67
CA ALA A 115 -1.14 6.30 5.00
C ALA A 115 -1.33 6.06 6.51
N GLY A 116 -0.23 5.92 7.27
CA GLY A 116 -0.26 5.68 8.71
C GLY A 116 -0.98 6.80 9.48
N PRO A 117 -0.58 8.08 9.31
CA PRO A 117 -1.27 9.22 9.93
C PRO A 117 -2.75 9.33 9.52
N LEU A 118 -3.08 9.10 8.26
CA LEU A 118 -4.47 9.15 7.76
C LEU A 118 -5.33 8.06 8.40
N LEU A 119 -4.85 6.81 8.39
CA LEU A 119 -5.52 5.69 9.04
C LEU A 119 -5.67 5.97 10.54
N SER A 120 -4.62 6.45 11.21
CA SER A 120 -4.68 6.83 12.62
C SER A 120 -5.77 7.85 12.91
N GLY A 121 -5.87 8.91 12.09
CA GLY A 121 -6.89 9.94 12.20
C GLY A 121 -8.30 9.34 12.16
N LEU A 122 -8.57 8.49 11.17
CA LEU A 122 -9.86 7.80 11.01
C LEU A 122 -10.17 6.89 12.20
N LEU A 123 -9.21 6.08 12.63
CA LEU A 123 -9.39 5.12 13.71
C LEU A 123 -9.55 5.77 15.10
N ARG A 124 -9.17 7.03 15.26
CA ARG A 124 -9.37 7.79 16.51
C ARG A 124 -10.78 8.39 16.62
N THR A 125 -11.55 8.41 15.55
CA THR A 125 -12.95 8.87 15.57
C THR A 125 -13.86 7.86 16.28
N THR A 126 -15.02 8.32 16.74
CA THR A 126 -15.99 7.51 17.48
C THR A 126 -16.42 6.29 16.67
N ARG A 127 -16.90 6.50 15.44
CA ARG A 127 -17.38 5.41 14.58
C ARG A 127 -16.23 4.64 13.93
N GLY A 128 -15.15 5.30 13.51
CA GLY A 128 -14.01 4.63 12.90
C GLY A 128 -13.31 3.65 13.84
N GLY A 129 -13.09 4.07 15.09
CA GLY A 129 -12.54 3.18 16.12
C GLY A 129 -13.50 2.06 16.53
N ALA A 130 -14.82 2.29 16.44
CA ALA A 130 -15.83 1.26 16.69
C ALA A 130 -15.83 0.18 15.62
N TRP A 131 -15.91 0.62 14.36
CA TRP A 131 -15.82 -0.25 13.19
C TRP A 131 -14.53 -1.07 13.16
N TRP A 132 -13.38 -0.47 13.49
CA TRP A 132 -12.10 -1.19 13.43
C TRP A 132 -11.99 -2.36 14.40
N ARG A 133 -12.72 -2.35 15.52
CA ARG A 133 -12.70 -3.46 16.49
C ARG A 133 -13.23 -4.76 15.89
N SER A 134 -14.21 -4.68 14.98
CA SER A 134 -14.71 -5.84 14.24
C SER A 134 -13.89 -6.06 12.96
N ALA A 135 -13.68 -5.01 12.17
CA ALA A 135 -13.08 -5.11 10.84
C ALA A 135 -11.65 -5.66 10.84
N LYS A 136 -10.84 -5.34 11.87
CA LYS A 136 -9.43 -5.79 11.93
C LYS A 136 -9.23 -7.31 11.97
N LYS A 137 -10.30 -8.07 12.25
CA LYS A 137 -10.28 -9.54 12.26
C LYS A 137 -10.41 -10.14 10.86
N ALA A 138 -10.85 -9.36 9.88
CA ALA A 138 -11.09 -9.80 8.51
C ALA A 138 -9.94 -9.34 7.59
N GLY A 139 -9.06 -10.27 7.21
CA GLY A 139 -8.14 -10.08 6.09
C GLY A 139 -6.81 -9.37 6.35
N PHE A 140 -6.60 -8.76 7.52
CA PHE A 140 -5.33 -8.11 7.86
C PHE A 140 -4.36 -9.04 8.60
N ILE A 141 -3.11 -9.08 8.15
CA ILE A 141 -2.08 -9.92 8.79
C ILE A 141 -1.64 -9.35 10.16
N PRO A 142 -1.24 -10.21 11.12
CA PRO A 142 -0.93 -9.78 12.49
C PRO A 142 0.14 -8.68 12.59
N GLU A 143 1.10 -8.64 11.66
CA GLU A 143 2.17 -7.66 11.67
C GLU A 143 1.67 -6.24 11.38
N PHE A 144 0.81 -6.09 10.37
CA PHE A 144 0.12 -4.82 10.10
C PHE A 144 -0.74 -4.38 11.29
N LEU A 145 -1.42 -5.34 11.96
CA LEU A 145 -2.23 -5.05 13.14
C LEU A 145 -1.38 -4.48 14.28
N ARG A 146 -0.16 -4.98 14.51
CA ARG A 146 0.76 -4.42 15.50
C ARG A 146 1.16 -2.98 15.15
N THR A 147 1.51 -2.71 13.88
CA THR A 147 1.93 -1.38 13.41
C THR A 147 0.78 -0.36 13.43
N SER A 148 -0.43 -0.76 13.02
CA SER A 148 -1.61 0.11 13.06
C SER A 148 -2.07 0.42 14.49
N THR A 149 -1.91 -0.52 15.43
CA THR A 149 -2.18 -0.29 16.86
C THR A 149 -1.16 0.68 17.47
N LEU A 150 0.08 0.71 16.96
CA LEU A 150 1.09 1.70 17.34
C LEU A 150 0.72 3.14 16.95
N CYS A 151 0.01 3.30 15.83
CA CYS A 151 -0.43 4.61 15.34
C CYS A 151 -1.61 5.21 16.14
N SER A 152 -2.37 4.41 16.92
CA SER A 152 -3.50 4.89 17.74
C SER A 152 -3.33 4.56 19.23
N PRO A 153 -2.89 5.53 20.07
CA PRO A 153 -2.68 5.34 21.52
C PRO A 153 -3.92 4.85 22.27
N ARG A 154 -5.13 5.25 21.82
CA ARG A 154 -6.41 4.79 22.41
C ARG A 154 -6.67 3.30 22.21
N LEU A 155 -6.09 2.66 21.19
CA LEU A 155 -6.23 1.22 20.95
C LEU A 155 -5.22 0.38 21.75
N LYS A 156 -4.06 0.94 22.13
CA LYS A 156 -3.08 0.28 23.02
C LYS A 156 -3.67 -0.03 24.40
N ALA A 157 -4.48 0.87 24.95
CA ALA A 157 -5.04 0.76 26.30
C ALA A 157 -6.03 -0.42 26.51
N LYS A 158 -6.52 -1.05 25.42
CA LYS A 158 -7.47 -2.19 25.50
C LYS A 158 -6.87 -3.55 25.13
N HIS A 159 -5.56 -3.64 24.88
CA HIS A 159 -4.87 -4.91 24.63
C HIS A 159 -3.83 -5.26 25.70
N GLN A 160 -3.79 -4.48 26.79
CA GLN A 160 -3.04 -4.77 28.01
C GLN A 160 -3.95 -5.07 29.21
N ALA A 161 -5.25 -5.30 28.96
CA ALA A 161 -6.25 -5.72 29.94
C ALA A 161 -6.93 -7.00 29.45
#